data_AF-A0A1R0KQ61-F1
#
_entry.id   AF-A0A1R0KQ61-F1
#
_cell.length_a   1.000
_cell.length_b   1.000
_cell.length_c   1.000
_cell.angle_alpha   90.00
_cell.angle_beta   90.00
_cell.angle_gamma   90.00
#
_symmetry.space_group_name_H-M   'P 1'
#
loop_
_entity.id
_entity.type
_entity.pdbx_description
1 polymer ?
#
loop_
_entity_poly.entity_id
_entity_poly.type
_entity_poly.pdbx_seq_one_letter_code
_entity_poly.pdbx_strand_id
1 'polypeptide(L)'
;MIPIPAHLQAKAAERDLGECLRRYRRRPGVVGTFFAFAPLAGALALGIHEGDLIGALAVVLFVWPPLFLPWCHFTRKRLDGGIYVFTGGFAEVYGRKVLSASTWADVREVRYESVEHWVNFVPVAYAATCTVALRDGREIEFDGTYRPLERLASDLRSSV
;
A
#
# COMPACT_ATOMS: atom_id res chain seq x y z
N MET A 1 -18.24 -0.47 -13.49
CA MET A 1 -17.42 0.76 -13.49
C MET A 1 -16.55 0.78 -12.26
N ILE A 2 -15.26 1.07 -12.41
CA ILE A 2 -14.34 1.21 -11.28
C ILE A 2 -14.64 2.56 -10.62
N PRO A 3 -14.88 2.64 -9.30
CA PRO A 3 -15.14 3.92 -8.64
C PRO A 3 -13.85 4.75 -8.64
N ILE A 4 -13.84 5.82 -9.44
CA ILE A 4 -12.76 6.81 -9.52
C ILE A 4 -13.12 7.96 -8.57
N PRO A 5 -12.23 8.36 -7.65
CA PRO A 5 -12.44 9.55 -6.84
C PRO A 5 -12.55 10.82 -7.71
N ALA A 6 -13.45 11.75 -7.38
CA ALA A 6 -13.66 12.98 -8.16
C ALA A 6 -12.38 13.82 -8.36
N HIS A 7 -11.52 13.89 -7.34
CA HIS A 7 -10.24 14.58 -7.42
C HIS A 7 -9.25 13.92 -8.39
N LEU A 8 -9.33 12.59 -8.56
CA LEU A 8 -8.55 11.87 -9.55
C LEU A 8 -9.15 12.06 -10.95
N GLN A 9 -10.46 12.12 -11.08
CA GLN A 9 -11.12 12.35 -12.37
C GLN A 9 -10.73 13.70 -12.98
N ALA A 10 -10.70 14.77 -12.18
CA ALA A 10 -10.23 16.08 -12.62
C ALA A 10 -8.76 16.03 -13.10
N LYS A 11 -7.88 15.40 -12.31
CA LYS A 11 -6.46 15.23 -12.66
C LYS A 11 -6.24 14.36 -13.90
N ALA A 12 -7.05 13.32 -14.07
CA ALA A 12 -7.02 12.46 -15.23
C ALA A 12 -7.44 13.19 -16.50
N ALA A 13 -8.46 14.07 -16.41
CA ALA A 13 -8.88 14.92 -17.51
C ALA A 13 -7.82 15.99 -17.86
N GLU A 14 -7.20 16.63 -16.86
CA GLU A 14 -6.10 17.60 -17.08
C GLU A 14 -4.90 17.00 -17.82
N ARG A 15 -4.65 15.70 -17.64
CA ARG A 15 -3.51 14.98 -18.21
C ARG A 15 -3.89 14.06 -19.36
N ASP A 16 -5.14 14.12 -19.82
CA ASP A 16 -5.69 13.29 -20.89
C ASP A 16 -5.39 11.78 -20.74
N LEU A 17 -5.56 11.27 -19.51
CA LEU A 17 -5.26 9.87 -19.20
C LEU A 17 -6.29 8.90 -19.82
N GLY A 18 -7.46 9.39 -20.24
CA GLY A 18 -8.52 8.57 -20.83
C GLY A 18 -9.30 7.71 -19.82
N GLU A 19 -9.74 6.53 -20.25
CA GLU A 19 -10.61 5.66 -19.44
C GLU A 19 -9.83 4.85 -18.41
N CYS A 20 -10.39 4.70 -17.20
CA CYS A 20 -9.77 3.88 -16.16
C CYS A 20 -10.02 2.40 -16.42
N LEU A 21 -8.94 1.67 -16.72
CA LEU A 21 -8.97 0.24 -17.01
C LEU A 21 -8.97 -0.59 -15.73
N ARG A 22 -8.12 -0.21 -14.76
CA ARG A 22 -7.92 -1.02 -13.54
C ARG A 22 -7.49 -0.18 -12.35
N ARG A 23 -7.85 -0.65 -11.15
CA ARG A 23 -7.38 -0.11 -9.87
C ARG A 23 -6.65 -1.19 -9.08
N TYR A 24 -5.43 -0.88 -8.66
CA TYR A 24 -4.61 -1.67 -7.76
C TYR A 24 -4.66 -1.06 -6.36
N ARG A 25 -5.20 -1.81 -5.39
CA ARG A 25 -5.32 -1.38 -4.00
C ARG A 25 -4.05 -1.71 -3.21
N ARG A 26 -3.69 -0.82 -2.28
CA ARG A 26 -2.68 -1.11 -1.25
C ARG A 26 -3.28 -2.01 -0.17
N ARG A 27 -2.41 -2.74 0.54
CA ARG A 27 -2.71 -3.55 1.72
C ARG A 27 -2.34 -2.79 2.99
N PRO A 28 -2.91 -3.17 4.15
CA PRO A 28 -2.37 -2.75 5.43
C PRO A 28 -0.90 -3.12 5.52
N GLY A 29 -0.07 -2.23 6.07
CA GLY A 29 1.34 -2.52 6.29
C GLY A 29 1.49 -3.60 7.36
N VAL A 30 2.26 -4.65 7.09
CA VAL A 30 2.48 -5.76 8.03
C VAL A 30 3.07 -5.25 9.35
N VAL A 31 4.10 -4.40 9.27
CA VAL A 31 4.75 -3.79 10.44
C VAL A 31 3.77 -2.98 11.28
N GLY A 32 3.00 -2.09 10.65
CA GLY A 32 2.00 -1.29 11.36
C GLY A 32 0.92 -2.14 12.02
N THR A 33 0.50 -3.22 11.34
CA THR A 33 -0.47 -4.18 11.88
C THR A 33 0.10 -4.87 13.12
N PHE A 34 1.35 -5.32 13.06
CA PHE A 34 2.02 -5.94 14.22
C PHE A 34 2.01 -5.01 15.45
N PHE A 35 2.49 -3.77 15.31
CA PHE A 35 2.50 -2.82 16.42
C PHE A 35 1.11 -2.45 16.94
N ALA A 36 0.10 -2.43 16.06
CA ALA A 36 -1.27 -2.14 16.46
C ALA A 36 -1.90 -3.28 17.28
N PHE A 37 -1.46 -4.53 17.12
CA PHE A 37 -2.07 -5.69 17.80
C PHE A 37 -1.17 -6.35 18.86
N ALA A 38 0.14 -6.11 18.86
CA ALA A 38 1.06 -6.65 19.87
C ALA A 38 0.68 -6.28 21.32
N PRO A 39 0.27 -5.04 21.65
CA PRO A 39 -0.17 -4.70 23.01
C PRO A 39 -1.40 -5.49 23.44
N LEU A 40 -2.34 -5.72 22.50
CA LEU A 40 -3.55 -6.50 22.78
C LEU A 40 -3.22 -7.97 23.05
N ALA A 41 -2.32 -8.56 22.25
CA ALA A 41 -1.83 -9.93 22.47
C ALA A 41 -1.08 -10.04 23.82
N GLY A 42 -0.24 -9.06 24.16
CA GLY A 42 0.44 -8.99 25.45
C GLY A 42 -0.53 -8.89 26.62
N ALA A 43 -1.57 -8.06 26.52
CA ALA A 43 -2.60 -7.95 27.56
C ALA A 43 -3.37 -9.25 27.76
N LEU A 44 -3.71 -9.96 26.67
CA LEU A 44 -4.33 -11.27 26.75
C LEU A 44 -3.43 -12.29 27.45
N ALA A 45 -2.13 -12.29 27.13
CA ALA A 45 -1.16 -13.16 27.80
C ALA A 45 -1.07 -12.87 29.30
N LEU A 46 -0.95 -11.60 29.70
CA LEU A 46 -0.93 -11.18 31.12
C LEU A 46 -2.20 -11.61 31.87
N GLY A 47 -3.37 -11.36 31.28
CA GLY A 47 -4.65 -11.68 31.91
C GLY A 47 -4.92 -13.19 32.02
N ILE A 48 -4.57 -13.97 31.00
CA ILE A 48 -4.84 -15.42 30.95
C ILE A 48 -3.78 -16.23 31.69
N HIS A 49 -2.49 -15.91 31.50
CA HIS A 49 -1.39 -16.71 32.06
C HIS A 49 -0.95 -16.26 33.44
N GLU A 50 -0.91 -14.95 33.71
CA GLU A 50 -0.40 -14.41 34.97
C GLU A 50 -1.52 -14.03 35.95
N GLY A 51 -2.78 -13.98 35.48
CA GLY A 51 -3.93 -13.59 36.28
C GLY A 51 -3.98 -12.10 36.62
N ASP A 52 -3.07 -11.28 36.06
CA ASP A 52 -3.01 -9.84 36.29
C ASP A 52 -4.00 -9.10 35.39
N LEU A 53 -5.26 -9.13 35.82
CA LEU A 53 -6.36 -8.43 35.17
C LEU A 53 -6.19 -6.90 35.18
N ILE A 54 -5.54 -6.34 36.21
CA ILE A 54 -5.36 -4.89 36.34
C ILE A 54 -4.30 -4.42 35.34
N GLY A 55 -3.16 -5.11 35.27
CA GLY A 55 -2.13 -4.86 34.26
C GLY A 55 -2.65 -5.03 32.83
N ALA A 56 -3.38 -6.12 32.57
CA ALA A 56 -4.02 -6.35 31.27
C ALA A 56 -5.00 -5.22 30.90
N LEU A 57 -5.86 -4.79 31.82
CA LEU A 57 -6.79 -3.70 31.61
C LEU A 57 -6.07 -2.37 31.34
N ALA A 58 -4.99 -2.08 32.10
CA ALA A 58 -4.20 -0.88 31.89
C ALA A 58 -3.56 -0.85 30.49
N VAL A 59 -3.02 -1.97 30.01
CA VAL A 59 -2.47 -2.07 28.66
C VAL A 59 -3.56 -1.85 27.60
N VAL A 60 -4.74 -2.47 27.76
CA VAL A 60 -5.86 -2.34 26.80
C VAL A 60 -6.44 -0.94 26.77
N LEU A 61 -6.46 -0.22 27.89
CA LEU A 61 -7.05 1.13 27.95
C LEU A 61 -6.06 2.25 27.61
N PHE A 62 -4.81 2.13 28.04
CA PHE A 62 -3.86 3.25 27.96
C PHE A 62 -2.77 3.05 26.91
N VAL A 63 -2.40 1.81 26.57
CA VAL A 63 -1.30 1.53 25.63
C VAL A 63 -1.85 1.18 24.24
N TRP A 64 -2.86 0.33 24.18
CA TRP A 64 -3.41 -0.15 22.92
C TRP A 64 -4.11 0.93 22.08
N PRO A 65 -5.02 1.77 22.63
CA PRO A 65 -5.78 2.72 21.82
C PRO A 65 -4.92 3.80 21.14
N PRO A 66 -3.89 4.38 21.81
CA PRO A 66 -2.96 5.31 21.15
C PRO A 66 -2.16 4.71 19.99
N LEU A 67 -2.00 3.39 19.92
CA LEU A 67 -1.34 2.72 18.80
C LEU A 67 -2.36 2.29 17.73
N PHE A 68 -3.49 1.75 18.15
CA PHE A 68 -4.52 1.21 17.28
C PHE A 68 -5.28 2.29 16.49
N LEU A 69 -5.64 3.41 17.12
CA LEU A 69 -6.42 4.46 16.48
C LEU A 69 -5.63 5.17 15.36
N PRO A 70 -4.36 5.60 15.56
CA PRO A 70 -3.56 6.11 14.46
C PRO A 70 -3.36 5.08 13.37
N TRP A 71 -3.10 3.82 13.72
CA TRP A 71 -2.99 2.75 12.73
C TRP A 71 -4.27 2.61 11.88
N CYS A 72 -5.45 2.66 12.50
CA CYS A 72 -6.73 2.65 11.77
C CYS A 72 -6.84 3.83 10.80
N HIS A 73 -6.49 5.04 11.25
CA HIS A 73 -6.52 6.25 10.41
C HIS A 73 -5.57 6.17 9.22
N PHE A 74 -4.32 5.77 9.45
CA PHE A 74 -3.32 5.63 8.39
C PHE A 74 -3.66 4.49 7.43
N THR A 75 -4.12 3.36 7.96
CA THR A 75 -4.55 2.22 7.15
C THR A 75 -5.74 2.60 6.28
N ARG A 76 -6.73 3.32 6.82
CA ARG A 76 -7.87 3.80 6.02
C ARG A 76 -7.43 4.71 4.88
N LYS A 77 -6.58 5.72 5.15
CA LYS A 77 -6.01 6.57 4.08
C LYS A 77 -5.25 5.76 3.03
N ARG A 78 -4.50 4.74 3.46
CA ARG A 78 -3.75 3.85 2.57
C ARG A 78 -4.68 2.98 1.71
N LEU A 79 -5.74 2.43 2.28
CA LEU A 79 -6.72 1.57 1.62
C LEU A 79 -7.63 2.35 0.65
N ASP A 80 -7.98 3.59 1.00
CA ASP A 80 -8.76 4.49 0.13
C ASP A 80 -7.96 4.91 -1.11
N GLY A 81 -6.63 4.89 -1.01
CA GLY A 81 -5.71 5.10 -2.12
C GLY A 81 -5.57 3.89 -3.07
N GLY A 82 -4.54 3.95 -3.90
CA GLY A 82 -4.19 2.92 -4.87
C GLY A 82 -3.61 3.50 -6.15
N ILE A 83 -3.19 2.61 -7.05
CA ILE A 83 -2.75 2.96 -8.39
C ILE A 83 -3.91 2.71 -9.34
N TYR A 84 -4.20 3.70 -10.18
CA TYR A 84 -5.21 3.65 -11.21
C TYR A 84 -4.50 3.63 -12.54
N VAL A 85 -4.75 2.59 -13.32
CA VAL A 85 -4.22 2.41 -14.67
C VAL A 85 -5.31 2.87 -15.64
N PHE A 86 -4.94 3.80 -16.51
CA PHE A 86 -5.78 4.36 -17.54
C PHE A 86 -5.25 4.00 -18.93
N THR A 87 -6.02 4.26 -19.97
CA THR A 87 -5.61 4.01 -21.36
C THR A 87 -4.38 4.83 -21.77
N GLY A 88 -4.27 6.08 -21.30
CA GLY A 88 -3.19 7.02 -21.64
C GLY A 88 -2.10 7.17 -20.59
N GLY A 89 -2.22 6.51 -19.43
CA GLY A 89 -1.20 6.56 -18.39
C GLY A 89 -1.63 5.91 -17.09
N PHE A 90 -1.00 6.31 -15.98
CA PHE A 90 -1.37 5.86 -14.65
C PHE A 90 -1.32 7.00 -13.63
N ALA A 91 -2.04 6.82 -12.52
CA ALA A 91 -2.01 7.74 -11.41
C ALA A 91 -1.98 7.02 -10.07
N GLU A 92 -1.16 7.53 -9.16
CA GLU A 92 -1.07 7.07 -7.78
C GLU A 92 -1.86 8.01 -6.86
N VAL A 93 -2.75 7.42 -6.06
CA VAL A 93 -3.56 8.14 -5.07
C VAL A 93 -3.25 7.63 -3.68
N TYR A 94 -3.11 8.57 -2.74
CA TYR A 94 -2.99 8.29 -1.31
C TYR A 94 -4.06 9.06 -0.53
N GLY A 95 -5.08 8.35 -0.06
CA GLY A 95 -6.26 8.95 0.55
C GLY A 95 -7.00 9.89 -0.42
N ARG A 96 -6.91 11.20 -0.17
CA ARG A 96 -7.55 12.25 -1.00
C ARG A 96 -6.57 12.99 -1.91
N LYS A 97 -5.29 12.61 -1.93
CA LYS A 97 -4.25 13.29 -2.71
C LYS A 97 -3.81 12.39 -3.86
N VAL A 98 -3.71 12.97 -5.05
CA VAL A 98 -3.00 12.34 -6.18
C VAL A 98 -1.51 12.64 -5.99
N LEU A 99 -0.71 11.62 -5.72
CA LEU A 99 0.73 11.75 -5.52
C LEU A 99 1.46 11.91 -6.85
N SER A 100 1.07 11.13 -7.84
CA SER A 100 1.65 11.18 -9.18
C SER A 100 0.58 10.86 -10.23
N ALA A 101 0.70 11.48 -11.39
CA ALA A 101 -0.08 11.19 -12.59
C ALA A 101 0.83 11.39 -13.80
N SER A 102 1.10 10.30 -14.51
CA SER A 102 2.04 10.27 -15.63
C SER A 102 1.40 9.60 -16.83
N THR A 103 1.69 10.12 -18.02
CA THR A 103 1.26 9.48 -19.26
C THR A 103 2.21 8.34 -19.63
N TRP A 104 1.78 7.41 -20.48
CA TRP A 104 2.67 6.35 -20.98
C TRP A 104 3.86 6.91 -21.75
N ALA A 105 3.68 8.04 -22.45
CA ALA A 105 4.74 8.74 -23.16
C ALA A 105 5.84 9.27 -22.23
N ASP A 106 5.51 9.55 -20.96
CA ASP A 106 6.47 9.99 -19.95
C ASP A 106 7.26 8.82 -19.36
N VAL A 107 6.80 7.58 -19.54
CA VAL A 107 7.47 6.40 -19.00
C VAL A 107 8.61 5.99 -19.91
N ARG A 108 9.77 5.74 -19.30
CA ARG A 108 10.95 5.22 -19.98
C ARG A 108 11.06 3.71 -19.79
N GLU A 109 10.88 3.24 -18.57
CA GLU A 109 11.11 1.85 -18.22
C GLU A 109 10.29 1.46 -16.98
N VAL A 110 9.86 0.19 -16.94
CA VAL A 110 9.22 -0.41 -15.77
C VAL A 110 10.02 -1.63 -15.33
N ARG A 111 10.67 -1.52 -14.17
CA ARG A 111 11.44 -2.60 -13.54
C ARG A 111 10.63 -3.25 -12.43
N TYR A 112 10.77 -4.56 -12.32
CA TYR A 112 10.14 -5.35 -11.26
C TYR A 112 11.21 -6.25 -10.69
N GLU A 113 11.42 -6.13 -9.40
CA GLU A 113 12.39 -6.89 -8.63
C GLU A 113 11.67 -7.56 -7.47
N SER A 114 11.95 -8.84 -7.26
CA SER A 114 11.46 -9.57 -6.10
C SER A 114 12.61 -10.30 -5.43
N VAL A 115 12.75 -10.10 -4.14
CA VAL A 115 13.74 -10.74 -3.29
C VAL A 115 13.01 -11.69 -2.35
N GLU A 116 13.33 -12.97 -2.45
CA GLU A 116 12.94 -13.98 -1.48
C GLU A 116 14.08 -14.22 -0.50
N HIS A 117 13.82 -14.02 0.79
CA HIS A 117 14.72 -14.37 1.86
C HIS A 117 14.38 -15.77 2.38
N TRP A 118 15.35 -16.68 2.27
CA TRP A 118 15.23 -18.07 2.67
C TRP A 118 16.09 -18.34 3.92
N VAL A 119 15.56 -19.13 4.87
CA VAL A 119 16.33 -19.68 5.99
C VAL A 119 16.13 -21.20 5.99
N ASN A 120 17.21 -21.96 5.77
CA ASN A 120 17.19 -23.43 5.79
C ASN A 120 15.99 -24.04 5.04
N PHE A 121 15.73 -23.57 3.81
CA PHE A 121 14.62 -24.00 2.92
C PHE A 121 13.21 -23.52 3.28
N VAL A 122 13.07 -22.66 4.29
CA VAL A 122 11.82 -21.98 4.62
C VAL A 122 11.85 -20.56 4.05
N PRO A 123 10.87 -20.15 3.21
CA PRO A 123 10.76 -18.75 2.80
C PRO A 123 10.33 -17.92 4.01
N VAL A 124 11.21 -17.02 4.46
CA VAL A 124 11.01 -16.21 5.68
C VAL A 124 10.46 -14.84 5.34
N ALA A 125 10.87 -14.25 4.22
CA ALA A 125 10.35 -12.98 3.76
C ALA A 125 10.33 -12.91 2.23
N TYR A 126 9.31 -12.23 1.71
CA TYR A 126 9.22 -11.87 0.30
C TYR A 126 9.08 -10.35 0.23
N ALA A 127 10.05 -9.69 -0.40
CA ALA A 127 9.99 -8.29 -0.73
C ALA A 127 9.87 -8.17 -2.25
N ALA A 128 8.95 -7.34 -2.74
CA ALA A 128 8.88 -7.04 -4.15
C ALA A 128 8.72 -5.53 -4.35
N THR A 129 9.37 -5.03 -5.38
CA THR A 129 9.43 -3.62 -5.73
C THR A 129 9.22 -3.49 -7.23
N CYS A 130 8.36 -2.56 -7.63
CA CYS A 130 8.18 -2.16 -9.01
C CYS A 130 8.58 -0.69 -9.15
N THR A 131 9.61 -0.42 -9.95
CA THR A 131 10.12 0.93 -10.18
C THR A 131 9.75 1.38 -11.58
N VAL A 132 9.08 2.52 -11.67
CA VAL A 132 8.76 3.17 -12.95
C VAL A 132 9.71 4.34 -13.12
N ALA A 133 10.65 4.20 -14.07
CA ALA A 133 11.54 5.28 -14.45
C ALA A 133 10.85 6.16 -15.50
N LEU A 134 10.74 7.45 -15.19
CA LEU A 134 10.21 8.45 -16.11
C LEU A 134 11.33 9.05 -16.96
N ARG A 135 10.97 9.59 -18.12
CA ARG A 135 11.90 10.22 -19.07
C ARG A 135 12.53 11.50 -18.51
N ASP A 136 11.88 12.14 -17.55
CA ASP A 136 12.40 13.32 -16.85
C ASP A 136 13.41 12.98 -15.74
N GLY A 137 13.75 11.70 -15.57
CA GLY A 137 14.71 11.21 -14.58
C GLY A 137 14.11 10.97 -13.19
N ARG A 138 12.81 11.18 -12.99
CA ARG A 138 12.14 10.77 -11.75
C ARG A 138 11.88 9.27 -11.75
N GLU A 139 11.98 8.66 -10.58
CA GLU A 139 11.63 7.27 -10.34
C GLU A 139 10.46 7.19 -9.37
N ILE A 140 9.47 6.37 -9.72
CA ILE A 140 8.31 6.10 -8.86
C ILE A 140 8.42 4.65 -8.41
N GLU A 141 8.58 4.45 -7.11
CA GLU A 141 8.72 3.12 -6.52
C GLU A 141 7.40 2.64 -5.91
N PHE A 142 7.00 1.42 -6.28
CA PHE A 142 5.85 0.73 -5.74
C PHE A 142 6.29 -0.53 -5.01
N ASP A 143 6.00 -0.60 -3.70
CA ASP A 143 6.39 -1.72 -2.84
C ASP A 143 5.38 -2.90 -2.87
N GLY A 144 5.76 -3.99 -2.20
CA GLY A 144 4.96 -5.21 -2.03
C GLY A 144 3.62 -5.01 -1.32
N THR A 145 3.28 -3.78 -0.91
CA THR A 145 1.97 -3.51 -0.32
C THR A 145 0.86 -3.38 -1.36
N TYR A 146 1.16 -3.27 -2.65
CA TYR A 146 0.17 -3.35 -3.72
C TYR A 146 -0.18 -4.81 -4.06
N ARG A 147 -1.48 -5.12 -4.25
CA ARG A 147 -1.91 -6.46 -4.68
C ARG A 147 -2.69 -6.42 -5.99
N PRO A 148 -2.38 -7.30 -6.97
CA PRO A 148 -1.10 -8.01 -7.17
C PRO A 148 -0.04 -7.08 -7.80
N LEU A 149 1.11 -6.87 -7.13
CA LEU A 149 2.20 -6.01 -7.62
C LEU A 149 2.84 -6.54 -8.92
N GLU A 150 3.04 -7.85 -9.03
CA GLU A 150 3.54 -8.47 -10.26
C GLU A 150 2.60 -8.23 -11.45
N ARG A 151 1.29 -8.35 -11.21
CA ARG A 151 0.28 -8.06 -12.23
C ARG A 151 0.24 -6.57 -12.58
N LEU A 152 0.41 -5.69 -11.58
CA LEU A 152 0.58 -4.27 -11.83
C LEU A 152 1.79 -4.03 -12.74
N ALA A 153 2.96 -4.59 -12.40
CA ALA A 153 4.17 -4.44 -13.18
C ALA A 153 4.00 -4.97 -14.62
N SER A 154 3.32 -6.11 -14.79
CA SER A 154 2.98 -6.66 -16.10
C SER A 154 2.05 -5.73 -16.88
N ASP A 155 0.98 -5.23 -16.26
CA ASP A 155 0.02 -4.32 -16.91
C ASP A 155 0.73 -3.01 -17.30
N LEU A 156 1.56 -2.44 -16.42
CA LEU A 156 2.37 -1.25 -16.68
C LEU A 156 3.35 -1.48 -17.85
N ARG A 157 4.08 -2.61 -17.85
CA ARG A 157 5.01 -2.97 -18.94
C ARG A 157 4.31 -3.15 -20.29
N SER A 158 3.10 -3.74 -20.29
CA SER A 158 2.35 -3.95 -21.54
C SER A 158 1.79 -2.67 -22.16
N SER A 159 1.80 -1.57 -21.40
CA SER A 159 1.21 -0.28 -21.78
C SER A 159 2.25 0.80 -22.14
N VAL A 160 3.54 0.52 -21.97
CA VAL A 160 4.69 1.37 -22.33
C VAL A 160 5.26 0.92 -23.67
#